data_AF-A0A9D2WP01-F1
#
_entry.id   AF-A0A9D2WP01-F1
#
_cell.length_a   1.000
_cell.length_b   1.000
_cell.length_c   1.000
_cell.angle_alpha   90.00
_cell.angle_beta   90.00
_cell.angle_gamma   90.00
#
_symmetry.space_group_name_H-M   'P 1'
#
loop_
_entity.id
_entity.type
_entity.pdbx_description
1 polymer ?
#
loop_
_entity_poly.entity_id
_entity_poly.type
_entity_poly.pdbx_seq_one_letter_code
_entity_poly.pdbx_strand_id
1 'polypeptide(L)' 'MKIIRIVIYARYSSDNQRHESIIAQIRACKDYAEKRGYIVVVIYINEAFKGTP' A
#
# COMPACT_ATOMS: atom_id res chain seq x y z
N MET A 1 -21.87 -12.26 -9.30
CA MET A 1 -20.39 -12.20 -9.15
C MET A 1 -20.08 -11.37 -7.92
N LYS A 2 -19.26 -11.87 -6.98
CA LYS A 2 -18.98 -11.16 -5.72
C LYS A 2 -17.82 -10.19 -5.93
N ILE A 3 -18.11 -8.90 -5.89
CA ILE A 3 -17.08 -7.86 -5.92
C ILE A 3 -16.45 -7.79 -4.54
N ILE A 4 -15.16 -8.12 -4.45
CA ILE A 4 -14.39 -7.98 -3.22
C ILE A 4 -13.68 -6.63 -3.26
N ARG A 5 -14.04 -5.76 -2.31
CA ARG A 5 -13.43 -4.44 -2.13
C ARG A 5 -12.31 -4.58 -1.11
N ILE A 6 -11.13 -4.07 -1.43
CA ILE A 6 -9.95 -4.15 -0.58
C ILE A 6 -9.26 -2.80 -0.43
N VAL A 7 -8.44 -2.69 0.60
CA VAL A 7 -7.55 -1.56 0.84
C VAL A 7 -6.10 -2.02 0.83
N ILE A 8 -5.21 -1.15 0.37
CA ILE A 8 -3.76 -1.38 0.45
C ILE A 8 -3.22 -0.48 1.56
N TYR A 9 -2.46 -1.06 2.49
CA TYR A 9 -1.75 -0.30 3.53
C TYR A 9 -0.25 -0.54 3.36
N ALA A 10 0.46 0.50 2.91
CA ALA A 10 1.91 0.48 2.73
C ALA A 10 2.58 1.28 3.84
N ARG A 11 3.69 0.77 4.39
CA ARG A 11 4.43 1.46 5.45
C ARG A 11 5.92 1.25 5.28
N TYR A 12 6.69 2.21 5.77
CA TYR A 12 8.12 1.99 5.97
C TYR A 12 8.32 0.98 7.11
N SER A 13 9.21 0.02 6.91
CA SER A 13 9.53 -0.99 7.93
C SER A 13 10.68 -0.56 8.83
N SER A 14 11.40 0.52 8.50
CA SER A 14 12.58 1.02 9.22
C SER A 14 12.89 2.47 8.81
N ASP A 15 13.66 3.19 9.62
CA ASP A 15 13.95 4.62 9.46
C ASP A 15 14.81 4.97 8.23
N ASN A 16 15.49 3.99 7.62
CA ASN A 16 16.38 4.20 6.46
C ASN A 16 15.74 3.82 5.11
N GLN A 17 14.41 3.79 5.03
CA GLN A 17 13.72 3.38 3.83
C GLN A 17 13.45 4.53 2.86
N ARG A 18 13.50 4.21 1.57
CA ARG A 18 13.25 5.13 0.46
C ARG A 18 11.83 4.99 -0.05
N HIS A 19 11.29 6.07 -0.62
CA HIS A 19 9.96 6.12 -1.24
C HIS A 19 9.74 4.98 -2.27
N GLU A 20 10.81 4.50 -2.90
CA GLU A 20 10.80 3.36 -3.82
C GLU A 20 10.24 2.07 -3.18
N SER A 21 10.47 1.86 -1.88
CA SER A 21 9.97 0.69 -1.14
C SER A 21 8.45 0.70 -0.97
N ILE A 22 7.84 1.88 -0.78
CA ILE A 22 6.38 2.05 -0.73
C ILE A 22 5.78 1.82 -2.10
N ILE A 23 6.39 2.35 -3.17
CA ILE A 23 5.93 2.13 -4.54
C ILE A 23 5.97 0.63 -4.88
N ALA A 24 7.03 -0.08 -4.49
CA ALA A 24 7.14 -1.51 -4.72
C ALA A 24 6.04 -2.30 -3.99
N GLN A 25 5.75 -1.97 -2.73
CA GLN A 25 4.66 -2.57 -1.96
C GLN A 25 3.29 -2.34 -2.66
N ILE A 26 3.01 -1.11 -3.06
CA ILE A 26 1.75 -0.76 -3.74
C ILE A 26 1.60 -1.52 -5.06
N ARG A 27 2.66 -1.59 -5.87
CA ARG A 27 2.65 -2.34 -7.14
C ARG A 27 2.34 -3.82 -6.90
N ALA A 28 3.05 -4.46 -5.97
CA ALA A 28 2.81 -5.87 -5.65
C ALA A 28 1.37 -6.15 -5.19
N CYS A 29 0.81 -5.28 -4.35
CA CYS A 29 -0.57 -5.43 -3.89
C CYS A 29 -1.61 -5.18 -5.00
N LYS A 30 -1.35 -4.23 -5.91
CA LYS A 30 -2.22 -3.98 -7.07
C LYS A 30 -2.24 -5.16 -8.03
N ASP A 31 -1.07 -5.71 -8.38
CA ASP A 31 -0.97 -6.89 -9.25
C ASP A 31 -1.73 -8.08 -8.67
N TYR A 32 -1.65 -8.27 -7.34
CA TYR A 32 -2.39 -9.32 -6.65
C TYR A 32 -3.90 -9.11 -6.71
N ALA A 33 -4.36 -7.87 -6.52
CA ALA A 33 -5.77 -7.51 -6.58
C ALA A 33 -6.35 -7.72 -7.98
N GLU A 34 -5.62 -7.28 -9.01
CA GLU A 34 -6.00 -7.42 -10.42
C GLU A 34 -6.14 -8.89 -10.82
N LYS A 35 -5.15 -9.72 -10.49
CA LYS A 35 -5.18 -11.18 -10.77
C LYS A 35 -6.36 -11.91 -10.13
N ARG A 36 -6.99 -11.31 -9.11
CA ARG A 36 -8.13 -11.89 -8.38
C ARG A 36 -9.46 -11.18 -8.65
N GLY A 37 -9.46 -10.15 -9.50
CA GLY A 37 -10.65 -9.34 -9.79
C GLY A 37 -11.14 -8.54 -8.57
N TYR A 38 -10.25 -8.16 -7.67
CA TYR A 38 -10.57 -7.33 -6.51
C TYR A 38 -10.52 -5.85 -6.87
N ILE A 39 -11.35 -5.05 -6.22
CA ILE A 39 -11.37 -3.59 -6.39
C ILE A 39 -10.62 -2.95 -5.24
N VAL A 40 -9.50 -2.29 -5.55
CA VAL A 40 -8.78 -1.44 -4.59
C VAL A 40 -9.55 -0.14 -4.41
N VAL A 41 -10.08 0.11 -3.21
CA VAL A 41 -10.88 1.32 -2.93
C VAL A 41 -10.05 2.46 -2.38
N VAL A 42 -9.02 2.16 -1.57
CA VAL A 42 -8.15 3.15 -0.94
C VAL A 42 -6.75 2.57 -0.77
N ILE A 43 -5.75 3.44 -0.89
CA ILE A 43 -4.35 3.13 -0.56
C ILE A 43 -3.94 4.07 0.56
N TYR A 44 -3.54 3.51 1.69
CA TYR A 44 -3.00 4.23 2.83
C TYR A 44 -1.49 4.07 2.86
N ILE A 45 -0.78 5.16 3.05
CA ILE A 45 0.68 5.17 3.18
C ILE A 45 1.01 5.75 4.55
N ASN A 46 1.69 4.98 5.39
CA ASN A 46 2.25 5.50 6.62
C ASN A 46 3.66 6.02 6.35
N GLU A 47 3.73 7.27 5.92
CA GLU A 47 4.94 8.06 6.00
C GLU A 47 5.09 8.46 7.46
N ALA A 48 5.90 7.73 8.22
CA ALA A 48 6.27 8.13 9.56
C ALA A 48 7.10 9.42 9.50
N PHE A 49 6.46 10.57 9.27
CA PHE A 49 7.02 11.87 9.54
C PHE A 49 6.88 12.08 11.05
N LYS A 50 7.86 11.61 11.83
CA LYS A 50 8.03 12.03 13.22
C LYS A 50 8.54 13.47 13.23
N GLY A 51 7.65 14.41 12.94
CA GLY A 51 7.75 15.78 13.42
C GLY A 51 7.05 15.84 14.77
N THR A 52 7.80 15.61 15.85
CA THR A 52 7.35 15.94 17.20
C THR A 52 7.17 17.47 17.26
N PRO A 53 6.09 18.01 17.88
CA PRO A 53 6.05 19.43 18.25
C PRO A 53 7.20 19.80 19.19
#